data_AF-A0A354YW82-F1
#
_entry.id   AF-A0A354YW82-F1
#
_cell.length_a   1.000
_cell.length_b   1.000
_cell.length_c   1.000
_cell.angle_alpha   90.00
_cell.angle_beta   90.00
_cell.angle_gamma   90.00
#
_symmetry.space_group_name_H-M   'P 1'
#
loop_
_entity.id
_entity.type
_entity.pdbx_description
1 polymer ?
#
loop_
_entity_poly.entity_id
_entity_poly.type
_entity_poly.pdbx_seq_one_letter_code
_entity_poly.pdbx_strand_id
1 'polypeptide(L)'
;MQEFPVKAVYMPRVTHSSDTFRDLLLAIKNKGLKISTAKAGVELPLQAIKARFIAPRADHYEDLNNYSAVLKIDYGAKSFLFMGDAEKESEEQILSSGLNIRADVLK
;
A
#
# COMPACT_ATOMS: atom_id res chain seq x y z
N MET A 1 -14.29 3.60 -10.97
CA MET A 1 -14.68 3.82 -9.55
C MET A 1 -16.06 4.47 -9.38
N GLN A 2 -17.03 4.24 -10.27
CA GLN A 2 -18.35 4.89 -10.18
C GLN A 2 -19.38 4.12 -9.33
N GLU A 3 -19.15 2.85 -9.00
CA GLU A 3 -20.22 2.01 -8.43
C GLU A 3 -20.17 1.75 -6.93
N PHE A 4 -19.10 2.15 -6.22
CA PHE A 4 -18.96 1.86 -4.79
C PHE A 4 -18.68 3.10 -3.94
N PRO A 5 -19.29 3.19 -2.74
CA PRO A 5 -18.95 4.21 -1.75
C PRO A 5 -17.55 3.95 -1.21
N VAL A 6 -16.63 4.91 -1.43
CA VAL A 6 -15.24 4.83 -0.97
C VAL A 6 -15.08 5.68 0.28
N LYS A 7 -14.61 5.08 1.38
CA LYS A 7 -14.38 5.79 2.65
C LYS A 7 -12.97 6.39 2.75
N ALA A 8 -11.97 5.71 2.23
CA ALA A 8 -10.57 6.14 2.30
C ALA A 8 -9.80 5.62 1.09
N VAL A 9 -8.79 6.38 0.68
CA VAL A 9 -7.85 6.01 -0.38
C VAL A 9 -6.44 6.12 0.17
N TYR A 10 -5.62 5.08 -0.03
CA TYR A 10 -4.22 5.05 0.38
C TYR A 10 -3.34 4.92 -0.85
N MET A 11 -2.39 5.82 -1.01
CA MET A 11 -1.47 5.83 -2.14
C MET A 11 -0.05 6.24 -1.70
N PRO A 12 1.00 5.64 -2.27
CA PRO A 12 2.37 6.11 -2.02
C PRO A 12 2.55 7.53 -2.56
N ARG A 13 3.49 8.28 -1.97
CA ARG A 13 3.79 9.66 -2.39
C ARG A 13 4.71 9.68 -3.61
N VAL A 14 4.24 9.12 -4.71
CA VAL A 14 4.93 9.14 -6.00
C VAL A 14 3.97 9.55 -7.11
N THR A 15 4.46 10.34 -8.05
CA THR A 15 3.68 10.80 -9.20
C THR A 15 4.00 9.95 -10.41
N HIS A 16 3.01 9.25 -10.95
CA HIS A 16 3.11 8.60 -12.26
C HIS A 16 2.63 9.54 -13.36
N SER A 17 3.21 9.41 -14.56
CA SER A 17 2.81 10.17 -15.75
C SER A 17 1.71 9.49 -16.59
N SER A 18 1.15 8.37 -16.13
CA SER A 18 0.13 7.64 -16.90
C SER A 18 -1.24 8.31 -16.85
N ASP A 19 -1.99 8.20 -17.94
CA ASP A 19 -3.37 8.71 -18.02
C ASP A 19 -4.27 8.08 -16.94
N THR A 20 -4.04 6.80 -16.62
CA THR A 20 -4.76 6.08 -15.56
C THR A 20 -4.54 6.67 -14.17
N PHE A 21 -3.32 7.13 -13.87
CA PHE A 21 -3.02 7.78 -12.59
C PHE A 21 -3.72 9.15 -12.50
N ARG A 22 -3.73 9.90 -13.61
CA ARG A 22 -4.44 11.17 -13.70
C ARG A 22 -5.94 10.99 -13.50
N ASP A 23 -6.55 10.00 -14.14
CA ASP A 23 -7.97 9.70 -14.02
C ASP A 23 -8.35 9.31 -12.59
N LEU A 24 -7.49 8.55 -11.90
CA LEU A 24 -7.66 8.22 -10.49
C LEU A 24 -7.65 9.49 -9.62
N LEU A 25 -6.65 10.36 -9.79
CA LEU A 25 -6.55 11.61 -9.03
C LEU A 25 -7.76 12.53 -9.28
N LEU A 26 -8.21 12.63 -10.53
CA LEU A 26 -9.41 13.39 -10.89
C LEU A 26 -10.66 12.80 -10.24
N ALA A 27 -10.83 11.48 -10.26
CA ALA A 27 -11.97 10.81 -9.63
C ALA A 27 -12.00 11.03 -8.10
N ILE A 28 -10.84 10.95 -7.43
CA ILE A 28 -10.70 11.21 -6.00
C ILE A 28 -11.07 12.67 -5.69
N LYS A 29 -10.51 13.62 -6.46
CA LYS A 29 -10.79 15.05 -6.32
C LYS A 29 -12.27 15.36 -6.52
N ASN A 30 -12.89 14.80 -7.56
CA ASN A 30 -14.30 15.02 -7.88
C ASN A 30 -15.24 14.47 -6.79
N LYS A 31 -14.81 13.45 -6.05
CA LYS A 31 -15.55 12.89 -4.90
C LYS A 31 -15.24 13.59 -3.56
N GLY A 32 -14.34 14.58 -3.54
CA GLY A 32 -13.93 15.27 -2.32
C GLY A 32 -13.19 14.36 -1.32
N LEU A 33 -12.62 13.25 -1.79
CA LEU A 33 -11.94 12.28 -0.94
C LEU A 33 -10.50 12.74 -0.66
N LYS A 34 -10.01 12.46 0.56
CA LYS A 34 -8.61 12.70 0.94
C LYS A 34 -7.76 11.46 0.66
N ILE A 35 -6.57 11.68 0.11
CA ILE A 35 -5.57 10.64 -0.08
C ILE A 35 -4.73 10.55 1.18
N SER A 36 -4.69 9.36 1.78
CA SER A 36 -3.77 9.02 2.84
C SER A 36 -2.49 8.44 2.25
N THR A 37 -1.33 8.77 2.82
CA THR A 37 -0.07 8.22 2.32
C THR A 37 0.06 6.75 2.74
N ALA A 38 0.24 5.87 1.77
CA ALA A 38 0.67 4.50 2.02
C ALA A 38 2.17 4.51 2.29
N LYS A 39 2.56 4.21 3.53
CA LYS A 39 3.96 4.11 3.98
C LYS A 39 4.04 3.05 5.07
N ALA A 40 5.21 2.44 5.21
CA ALA A 40 5.48 1.50 6.28
C ALA A 40 5.10 2.08 7.66
N GLY A 41 4.38 1.29 8.45
CA GLY A 41 3.89 1.68 9.78
C GLY A 41 2.47 2.24 9.79
N VAL A 42 1.88 2.57 8.63
CA VAL A 42 0.48 3.01 8.57
C VAL A 42 -0.46 1.81 8.73
N GLU A 43 -1.35 1.88 9.72
CA GLU A 43 -2.38 0.87 9.97
C GLU A 43 -3.72 1.30 9.35
N LEU A 44 -4.46 0.34 8.81
CA LEU A 44 -5.80 0.58 8.31
C LEU A 44 -6.81 0.33 9.45
N PRO A 45 -7.73 1.27 9.72
CA PRO A 45 -8.71 1.16 10.81
C PRO A 45 -9.86 0.23 10.41
N LEU A 46 -9.55 -1.06 10.21
CA LEU A 46 -10.50 -2.10 9.85
C LEU A 46 -10.90 -2.89 11.09
N GLN A 47 -12.19 -3.22 11.18
CA GLN A 47 -12.69 -4.06 12.26
C GLN A 47 -12.39 -5.54 11.93
N ALA A 48 -12.09 -6.35 12.95
CA ALA A 48 -11.82 -7.79 12.87
C ALA A 48 -10.53 -8.25 12.16
N ILE A 49 -9.82 -7.39 11.42
CA ILE A 49 -8.51 -7.69 10.83
C ILE A 49 -7.47 -6.67 11.25
N LYS A 50 -6.23 -7.10 11.41
CA LYS A 50 -5.09 -6.19 11.56
C LYS A 50 -4.42 -6.02 10.20
N ALA A 51 -4.62 -4.87 9.58
CA ALA A 51 -4.05 -4.55 8.27
C ALA A 51 -3.07 -3.38 8.42
N ARG A 52 -1.82 -3.57 7.96
CA ARG A 52 -0.77 -2.55 8.06
C ARG A 52 0.12 -2.54 6.83
N PHE A 53 0.51 -1.35 6.40
CA PHE A 53 1.53 -1.18 5.39
C PHE A 53 2.90 -1.43 5.99
N ILE A 54 3.74 -2.20 5.29
CA ILE A 54 5.13 -2.49 5.69
C ILE A 54 6.16 -1.89 4.73
N ALA A 55 5.71 -1.41 3.56
CA ALA A 55 6.45 -0.61 2.59
C ALA A 55 5.48 0.34 1.84
N PRO A 56 5.98 1.39 1.15
CA PRO A 56 7.38 1.81 1.03
C PRO A 56 7.99 2.26 2.36
N ARG A 57 9.30 2.07 2.55
CA ARG A 57 10.04 2.47 3.76
C ARG A 57 10.90 3.71 3.53
N ALA A 58 11.46 3.87 2.34
CA ALA A 58 12.17 5.07 1.91
C ALA A 58 11.20 6.13 1.38
N ASP A 59 11.62 7.39 1.41
CA ASP A 59 10.87 8.50 0.81
C ASP A 59 11.15 8.64 -0.70
N HIS A 60 12.25 8.04 -1.18
CA HIS A 60 12.67 8.06 -2.56
C HIS A 60 13.19 6.69 -3.00
N TYR A 61 12.78 6.30 -4.20
CA TYR A 61 13.30 5.17 -4.97
C TYR A 61 13.50 5.64 -6.41
N GLU A 62 14.47 5.04 -7.10
CA GLU A 62 14.67 5.24 -8.54
C GLU A 62 13.58 4.53 -9.35
N ASP A 63 13.27 3.29 -8.97
CA ASP A 63 12.19 2.53 -9.59
C ASP A 63 10.83 2.86 -8.93
N LEU A 64 9.85 3.15 -9.78
CA LEU A 64 8.47 3.42 -9.37
C LEU A 64 7.82 2.20 -8.71
N ASN A 65 8.20 0.99 -9.14
CA ASN A 65 7.71 -0.27 -8.60
C ASN A 65 8.04 -0.42 -7.11
N ASN A 66 9.17 0.13 -6.65
CA ASN A 66 9.57 0.09 -5.24
C ASN A 66 8.71 0.99 -4.33
N TYR A 67 7.91 1.90 -4.89
CA TYR A 67 6.89 2.63 -4.14
C TYR A 67 5.63 1.80 -3.89
N SER A 68 5.55 0.55 -4.37
CA SER A 68 4.43 -0.36 -4.14
C SER A 68 4.05 -0.42 -2.66
N ALA A 69 2.76 -0.22 -2.39
CA ALA A 69 2.21 -0.22 -1.05
C ALA A 69 2.03 -1.66 -0.54
N VAL A 70 3.08 -2.20 0.07
CA VAL A 70 3.06 -3.59 0.57
C VAL A 70 2.20 -3.68 1.83
N LEU A 71 1.14 -4.49 1.76
CA LEU A 71 0.14 -4.64 2.81
C LEU A 71 0.25 -6.01 3.47
N LYS A 72 0.42 -6.02 4.79
CA LYS A 72 0.31 -7.22 5.61
C LYS A 72 -1.04 -7.25 6.31
N ILE A 73 -1.75 -8.38 6.22
CA ILE A 73 -3.03 -8.60 6.88
C ILE A 73 -2.92 -9.81 7.81
N ASP A 74 -3.32 -9.65 9.07
CA ASP A 74 -3.51 -10.74 10.01
C ASP A 74 -5.00 -10.90 10.33
N TYR A 75 -5.50 -12.12 10.14
CA TYR A 75 -6.87 -12.53 10.41
C TYR A 75 -6.90 -13.84 11.19
N GLY A 76 -7.15 -13.75 12.50
CA GLY A 76 -7.09 -14.89 13.40
C GLY A 76 -5.69 -15.51 13.41
N ALA A 77 -5.58 -16.78 13.00
CA ALA A 77 -4.31 -17.50 12.90
C ALA A 77 -3.69 -17.44 11.49
N LYS A 78 -4.30 -16.71 10.54
CA LYS A 78 -3.85 -16.61 9.16
C LYS A 78 -3.28 -15.24 8.84
N SER A 79 -2.25 -15.23 8.02
CA SER A 79 -1.47 -14.06 7.66
C SER A 79 -1.30 -13.98 6.15
N PHE A 80 -1.44 -12.78 5.60
CA PHE A 80 -1.37 -12.50 4.16
C PHE A 80 -0.39 -11.36 3.93
N LEU A 81 0.37 -11.46 2.85
CA LEU A 81 1.28 -10.42 2.40
C LEU A 81 1.03 -10.13 0.93
N PHE A 82 0.66 -8.88 0.64
CA PHE A 82 0.40 -8.38 -0.71
C PHE A 82 1.50 -7.38 -1.06
N MET A 83 2.38 -7.77 -1.98
CA MET A 83 3.57 -7.00 -2.34
C MET A 83 3.35 -6.07 -3.52
N GLY A 84 2.32 -6.31 -4.32
CA GLY A 84 2.11 -5.56 -5.56
C GLY A 84 3.28 -5.83 -6.50
N ASP A 85 3.84 -4.76 -7.05
CA ASP A 85 4.99 -4.85 -7.95
C ASP A 85 6.30 -4.50 -7.20
N ALA A 86 6.35 -4.61 -5.87
CA ALA A 86 7.57 -4.30 -5.10
C ALA A 86 8.76 -5.14 -5.58
N GLU A 87 9.86 -4.49 -5.93
CA GLU A 87 11.07 -5.17 -6.39
C GLU A 87 12.12 -5.29 -5.28
N LYS A 88 13.24 -5.91 -5.63
CA LYS A 88 14.31 -6.34 -4.72
C LYS A 88 14.72 -5.29 -3.69
N GLU A 89 14.86 -4.02 -4.07
CA GLU A 89 15.23 -2.95 -3.13
C GLU A 89 14.19 -2.79 -2.01
N SER A 90 12.90 -2.80 -2.36
CA SER A 90 11.81 -2.73 -1.38
C SER A 90 11.75 -4.00 -0.52
N GLU A 91 11.96 -5.17 -1.12
CA GLU A 91 12.00 -6.45 -0.39
C GLU A 91 13.13 -6.50 0.63
N GLU A 92 14.34 -6.05 0.27
CA GLU A 92 15.50 -6.00 1.16
C GLU A 92 15.25 -5.05 2.34
N GLN A 93 14.59 -3.91 2.10
CA GLN A 93 14.18 -2.99 3.16
C GLN A 93 13.12 -3.59 4.09
N ILE A 94 12.21 -4.41 3.55
CA ILE A 94 11.23 -5.15 4.37
C ILE A 94 11.94 -6.22 5.21
N LEU A 95 12.86 -6.99 4.62
CA LEU A 95 13.61 -8.04 5.29
C LEU A 95 14.50 -7.49 6.42
N SER A 96 15.18 -6.38 6.17
CA SER A 96 16.04 -5.71 7.16
C SER A 96 15.27 -4.99 8.27
N SER A 97 13.94 -4.86 8.15
CA SER A 97 13.14 -4.08 9.10
C SER A 97 12.97 -4.70 10.49
N GLY A 98 13.32 -5.98 10.65
CA GLY A 98 13.08 -6.74 11.88
C GLY A 98 11.60 -7.03 12.16
N LEU A 99 10.70 -6.72 11.22
CA LEU A 99 9.29 -7.04 11.34
C LEU A 99 9.05 -8.54 11.14
N ASN A 100 8.04 -9.08 11.83
CA ASN A 100 7.53 -10.41 11.48
C ASN A 100 6.79 -10.32 10.14
N ILE A 101 7.43 -10.78 9.07
CA ILE A 101 6.89 -10.80 7.71
C ILE A 101 6.40 -12.19 7.29
N ARG A 102 6.36 -13.16 8.22
CA ARG A 102 5.79 -14.47 7.95
C ARG A 102 4.34 -14.31 7.49
N ALA A 103 4.03 -14.96 6.37
CA ALA A 103 2.70 -15.01 5.78
C ALA A 103 2.34 -16.46 5.44
N ASP A 104 1.06 -16.81 5.57
CA ASP A 104 0.50 -18.06 5.04
C ASP A 104 0.29 -17.95 3.52
N VAL A 105 -0.01 -16.75 3.03
CA VAL A 105 -0.22 -16.46 1.60
C VAL A 105 0.57 -15.23 1.20
N LEU A 106 1.36 -15.37 0.14
CA LEU A 106 2.12 -14.31 -0.50
C LEU A 106 1.55 -14.05 -1.91
N LYS A 107 1.31 -12.78 -2.24
CA LYS A 107 0.92 -12.34 -3.58
C LYS A 107 1.78 -11.18 -4.03
#